data_AF-A0A9D6J6T9-F1
#
_entry.id   AF-A0A9D6J6T9-F1
#
_cell.length_a   1.000
_cell.length_b   1.000
_cell.length_c   1.000
_cell.angle_alpha   90.00
_cell.angle_beta   90.00
_cell.angle_gamma   90.00
#
_symmetry.space_group_name_H-M   'P 1'
#
loop_
_entity.id
_entity.type
_entity.pdbx_description
1 polymer ?
#
loop_
_entity_poly.entity_id
_entity_poly.type
_entity_poly.pdbx_seq_one_letter_code
_entity_poly.pdbx_strand_id
1 'polypeptide(L)'
;MKSENDVFITGIGCVTPLGTSPNVLLDAIRAGQTAIKPSLFPSEIFYCKNNARVSNIDVESLIRDPKSLRLMNRDAVFAAAAARLAIEDAGVEIDKNIQGRRVGLFGSTGLMCLPLEEISPVLRASLDSNGKLDPKKLGNEGLKATRPVLSFKILSNMPVCFVSILEKIRGPNAIFNPWEGQGALAIIEAVRAISTGEADCALAGGCDQKANSMGFLSLQQHGVFDSWKNEGTGTAPSEGAVFLFLESSSSANRRKVKPYATIKGWKAGTIKRNLHSVEDEKKVLEFLLKSSVPRGASIGHLILSGDNGTMLNKLEEETFKGFFGSKPEIETVFPKHHLGNLFAAAAAGQLAVGAMMTRESGYASVANCLGHGSTTATFYLENC
;
A
#
# COMPACT_ATOMS: atom_id res chain seq x y z
N MET A 1 26.07 13.42 12.76
CA MET A 1 25.01 13.87 13.68
C MET A 1 23.69 13.79 12.94
N LYS A 2 22.68 13.15 13.54
CA LYS A 2 21.32 13.09 12.96
C LYS A 2 20.71 14.49 12.96
N SER A 3 20.06 14.88 11.86
CA SER A 3 19.33 16.15 11.78
C SER A 3 18.14 16.11 12.75
N GLU A 4 17.73 17.25 13.32
CA GLU A 4 16.51 17.35 14.15
C GLU A 4 15.24 16.88 13.42
N ASN A 5 15.28 16.87 12.08
CA ASN A 5 14.19 16.44 11.21
C ASN A 5 14.49 15.14 10.43
N ASP A 6 15.45 14.32 10.88
CA ASP A 6 15.54 12.94 10.38
C ASP A 6 14.19 12.23 10.63
N VAL A 7 13.70 11.46 9.65
CA VAL A 7 12.37 10.84 9.71
C VAL A 7 12.49 9.37 10.08
N PHE A 8 11.86 9.00 11.20
CA PHE A 8 11.86 7.64 11.72
C PHE A 8 10.54 6.95 11.47
N ILE A 9 10.58 5.64 11.24
CA ILE A 9 9.40 4.77 11.30
C ILE A 9 9.29 4.31 12.75
N THR A 10 8.28 4.77 13.49
CA THR A 10 8.08 4.41 14.90
C THR A 10 6.90 3.47 15.12
N GLY A 11 6.00 3.34 14.15
CA GLY A 11 4.91 2.37 14.20
C GLY A 11 4.59 1.76 12.83
N ILE A 12 4.18 0.50 12.82
CA ILE A 12 3.74 -0.24 11.64
C ILE A 12 2.38 -0.85 11.93
N GLY A 13 1.39 -0.51 11.10
CA GLY A 13 0.08 -1.13 11.14
C GLY A 13 -0.22 -1.80 9.82
N CYS A 14 -0.61 -3.07 9.88
CA CYS A 14 -0.91 -3.84 8.69
C CYS A 14 -2.22 -4.60 8.86
N VAL A 15 -2.94 -4.74 7.75
CA VAL A 15 -4.10 -5.60 7.59
C VAL A 15 -3.87 -6.31 6.28
N THR A 16 -3.37 -7.54 6.35
CA THR A 16 -2.91 -8.29 5.18
C THR A 16 -3.49 -9.71 5.16
N PRO A 17 -3.44 -10.40 4.02
CA PRO A 17 -3.85 -11.80 3.95
C PRO A 17 -3.07 -12.76 4.86
N LEU A 18 -1.87 -12.38 5.31
CA LEU A 18 -1.05 -13.17 6.26
C LEU A 18 -1.18 -12.71 7.72
N GLY A 19 -2.03 -11.71 8.00
CA GLY A 19 -2.32 -11.27 9.35
C GLY A 19 -2.27 -9.75 9.53
N THR A 20 -2.52 -9.34 10.77
CA THR A 20 -2.62 -7.93 11.20
C THR A 20 -1.47 -7.47 12.10
N SER A 21 -0.48 -8.35 12.34
CA SER A 21 0.69 -8.05 13.15
C SER A 21 1.94 -7.99 12.27
N PRO A 22 2.79 -6.96 12.40
CA PRO A 22 4.04 -6.86 11.65
C PRO A 22 4.96 -8.08 11.87
N ASN A 23 5.09 -8.56 13.10
CA ASN A 23 5.93 -9.72 13.42
C ASN A 23 5.37 -11.00 12.77
N VAL A 24 4.07 -11.24 12.89
CA VAL A 24 3.41 -12.41 12.26
C VAL A 24 3.58 -12.38 10.74
N LEU A 25 3.47 -11.19 10.15
CA LEU A 25 3.69 -10.99 8.72
C LEU A 25 5.11 -11.36 8.31
N LEU A 26 6.13 -10.86 9.03
CA LEU A 26 7.53 -11.14 8.71
C LEU A 26 7.87 -12.63 8.90
N ASP A 27 7.40 -13.24 9.99
CA ASP A 27 7.59 -14.67 10.26
C ASP A 27 6.96 -15.55 9.18
N ALA A 28 5.75 -15.20 8.72
CA ALA A 28 5.08 -15.91 7.62
C ALA A 28 5.86 -15.81 6.31
N ILE A 29 6.39 -14.61 5.97
CA ILE A 29 7.23 -14.40 4.79
C ILE A 29 8.51 -15.26 4.87
N ARG A 30 9.21 -15.24 6.01
CA ARG A 30 10.43 -16.05 6.23
C ARG A 30 10.18 -17.55 6.20
N ALA A 31 9.01 -17.98 6.69
CA ALA A 31 8.58 -19.36 6.61
C ALA A 31 8.15 -19.80 5.18
N GLY A 32 8.24 -18.90 4.19
CA GLY A 32 7.85 -19.20 2.80
C GLY A 32 6.33 -19.32 2.61
N GLN A 33 5.52 -18.86 3.56
CA GLN A 33 4.07 -18.97 3.46
C GLN A 33 3.53 -18.02 2.39
N THR A 34 2.53 -18.47 1.66
CA THR A 34 1.81 -17.63 0.67
C THR A 34 0.31 -17.66 0.96
N ALA A 35 -0.30 -16.48 0.90
CA ALA A 35 -1.74 -16.30 0.99
C ALA A 35 -2.43 -16.39 -0.38
N ILE A 36 -1.67 -16.50 -1.46
CA ILE A 36 -2.20 -16.59 -2.83
C ILE A 36 -2.87 -17.95 -3.01
N LYS A 37 -4.17 -17.93 -3.31
CA LYS A 37 -5.03 -19.11 -3.47
C LYS A 37 -5.96 -18.91 -4.67
N PRO A 38 -6.57 -19.98 -5.21
CA PRO A 38 -7.62 -19.86 -6.22
C PRO A 38 -8.75 -18.94 -5.73
N SER A 39 -9.30 -18.14 -6.65
CA SER A 39 -10.37 -17.22 -6.32
C SER A 39 -11.65 -17.94 -5.86
N LEU A 40 -12.42 -17.31 -4.98
CA LEU A 40 -13.68 -17.85 -4.45
C LEU A 40 -14.90 -17.60 -5.36
N PHE A 41 -14.68 -17.03 -6.54
CA PHE A 41 -15.72 -16.70 -7.52
C PHE A 41 -15.34 -17.29 -8.89
N PRO A 42 -16.31 -17.48 -9.80
CA PRO A 42 -16.01 -17.95 -11.16
C PRO A 42 -15.00 -17.03 -11.85
N SER A 43 -13.86 -17.58 -12.25
CA SER A 43 -12.73 -16.81 -12.80
C SER A 43 -12.26 -17.31 -14.16
N GLU A 44 -13.06 -18.12 -14.85
CA GLU A 44 -12.75 -18.74 -16.13
C GLU A 44 -12.52 -17.72 -17.24
N ILE A 45 -13.18 -16.57 -17.14
CA ILE A 45 -13.07 -15.44 -18.09
C ILE A 45 -11.81 -14.58 -17.87
N PHE A 46 -11.09 -14.79 -16.77
CA PHE A 46 -9.91 -14.01 -16.41
C PHE A 46 -8.63 -14.80 -16.70
N TYR A 47 -7.58 -14.11 -17.15
CA TYR A 47 -6.26 -14.73 -17.33
C TYR A 47 -5.67 -15.17 -15.98
N CYS A 48 -5.81 -14.35 -14.94
CA CYS A 48 -5.45 -14.71 -13.57
C CYS A 48 -6.62 -15.42 -12.86
N LYS A 49 -6.31 -16.51 -12.15
CA LYS A 49 -7.30 -17.30 -11.38
C LYS A 49 -7.06 -17.29 -9.87
N ASN A 50 -6.00 -16.62 -9.42
CA ASN A 50 -5.55 -16.62 -8.04
C ASN A 50 -5.66 -15.21 -7.43
N ASN A 51 -5.90 -15.13 -6.13
CA ASN A 51 -5.81 -13.90 -5.36
C ASN A 51 -5.36 -14.19 -3.93
N ALA A 52 -5.06 -13.13 -3.19
CA ALA A 52 -4.85 -13.21 -1.75
C ALA A 52 -5.92 -12.36 -1.04
N ARG A 53 -6.71 -12.99 -0.17
CA ARG A 53 -7.82 -12.34 0.55
C ARG A 53 -7.49 -12.18 2.02
N VAL A 54 -7.86 -11.03 2.60
CA VAL A 54 -7.81 -10.88 4.06
C VAL A 54 -8.98 -11.67 4.64
N SER A 55 -8.65 -12.63 5.49
CA SER A 55 -9.61 -13.40 6.28
C SER A 55 -9.59 -12.92 7.73
N ASN A 56 -10.73 -13.05 8.41
CA ASN A 56 -10.84 -12.93 9.87
C ASN A 56 -10.27 -11.64 10.48
N ILE A 57 -10.77 -10.47 10.05
CA ILE A 57 -10.53 -9.21 10.76
C ILE A 57 -11.64 -9.02 11.80
N ASP A 58 -11.25 -8.82 13.06
CA ASP A 58 -12.16 -8.34 14.10
C ASP A 58 -12.40 -6.83 13.94
N VAL A 59 -13.30 -6.49 13.04
CA VAL A 59 -13.62 -5.11 12.68
C VAL A 59 -14.19 -4.33 13.88
N GLU A 60 -14.96 -4.99 14.75
CA GLU A 60 -15.60 -4.35 15.89
C GLU A 60 -14.58 -3.92 16.95
N SER A 61 -13.53 -4.72 17.16
CA SER A 61 -12.42 -4.34 18.06
C SER A 61 -11.59 -3.16 17.53
N LEU A 62 -11.42 -3.08 16.20
CA LEU A 62 -10.54 -2.11 15.55
C LEU A 62 -11.24 -0.78 15.23
N ILE A 63 -12.54 -0.80 14.95
CA ILE A 63 -13.33 0.38 14.58
C ILE A 63 -14.35 0.68 15.69
N ARG A 64 -13.94 1.54 16.62
CA ARG A 64 -14.69 1.87 17.84
C ARG A 64 -15.95 2.73 17.63
N ASP A 65 -16.22 3.16 16.39
CA ASP A 65 -17.44 3.91 16.04
C ASP A 65 -18.34 3.11 15.08
N PRO A 66 -19.38 2.43 15.60
CA PRO A 66 -20.34 1.66 14.79
C PRO A 66 -21.10 2.51 13.76
N LYS A 67 -21.24 3.83 13.97
CA LYS A 67 -21.92 4.70 13.00
C LYS A 67 -21.07 4.91 11.77
N SER A 68 -19.78 5.22 11.94
CA SER A 68 -18.84 5.31 10.83
C SER A 68 -18.71 3.99 10.07
N LEU A 69 -18.68 2.85 10.79
CA LEU A 69 -18.57 1.53 10.15
C LEU A 69 -19.67 1.25 9.11
N ARG A 70 -20.91 1.71 9.34
CA ARG A 70 -22.03 1.54 8.39
C ARG A 70 -21.84 2.31 7.08
N LEU A 71 -21.00 3.34 7.09
CA LEU A 71 -20.70 4.19 5.94
C LEU A 71 -19.49 3.69 5.15
N MET A 72 -18.71 2.76 5.72
CA MET A 72 -17.47 2.29 5.13
C MET A 72 -17.71 1.18 4.10
N ASN A 73 -16.86 1.19 3.07
CA ASN A 73 -16.61 0.01 2.25
C ASN A 73 -15.43 -0.79 2.84
N ARG A 74 -15.06 -1.90 2.20
CA ARG A 74 -13.99 -2.78 2.67
C ARG A 74 -12.61 -2.11 2.68
N ASP A 75 -12.31 -1.25 1.69
CA ASP A 75 -11.08 -0.44 1.67
C ASP A 75 -10.97 0.47 2.90
N ALA A 76 -12.05 1.19 3.23
CA ALA A 76 -12.10 2.08 4.37
C ALA A 76 -11.98 1.35 5.71
N VAL A 77 -12.56 0.14 5.82
CA VAL A 77 -12.37 -0.72 7.00
C VAL A 77 -10.90 -1.10 7.16
N PHE A 78 -10.24 -1.56 6.09
CA PHE A 78 -8.82 -1.91 6.16
C PHE A 78 -7.96 -0.70 6.50
N ALA A 79 -8.21 0.45 5.87
CA ALA A 79 -7.46 1.67 6.11
C ALA A 79 -7.58 2.14 7.57
N ALA A 80 -8.79 2.20 8.11
CA ALA A 80 -9.04 2.58 9.50
C ALA A 80 -8.34 1.62 10.48
N ALA A 81 -8.47 0.31 10.24
CA ALA A 81 -7.83 -0.72 11.07
C ALA A 81 -6.30 -0.63 11.03
N ALA A 82 -5.68 -0.58 9.85
CA ALA A 82 -4.22 -0.49 9.72
C ALA A 82 -3.68 0.83 10.27
N ALA A 83 -4.38 1.95 10.08
CA ALA A 83 -4.03 3.24 10.66
C ALA A 83 -4.00 3.18 12.20
N ARG A 84 -5.05 2.61 12.80
CA ARG A 84 -5.13 2.41 14.25
C ARG A 84 -3.97 1.57 14.77
N LEU A 85 -3.71 0.44 14.13
CA LEU A 85 -2.61 -0.45 14.51
C LEU A 85 -1.25 0.25 14.44
N ALA A 86 -1.02 1.09 13.43
CA ALA A 86 0.23 1.85 13.30
C ALA A 86 0.42 2.89 14.42
N ILE A 87 -0.66 3.57 14.81
CA ILE A 87 -0.66 4.56 15.90
C ILE A 87 -0.45 3.87 17.26
N GLU A 88 -1.10 2.72 17.47
CA GLU A 88 -0.95 1.91 18.68
C GLU A 88 0.46 1.33 18.79
N ASP A 89 1.03 0.81 17.70
CA ASP A 89 2.41 0.32 17.66
C ASP A 89 3.44 1.44 17.93
N ALA A 90 3.16 2.66 17.46
CA ALA A 90 3.96 3.83 17.81
C ALA A 90 3.81 4.27 19.27
N GLY A 91 2.82 3.75 20.02
CA GLY A 91 2.51 4.20 21.37
C GLY A 91 2.06 5.67 21.42
N VAL A 92 1.31 6.12 20.41
CA VAL A 92 0.81 7.49 20.28
C VAL A 92 -0.66 7.57 20.69
N GLU A 93 -1.02 8.65 21.38
CA GLU A 93 -2.39 9.01 21.65
C GLU A 93 -2.64 10.44 21.19
N ILE A 94 -3.26 10.58 20.02
CA ILE A 94 -3.52 11.88 19.39
C ILE A 94 -4.47 12.71 20.27
N ASP A 95 -4.14 13.99 20.42
CA ASP A 95 -4.71 14.98 21.35
C ASP A 95 -4.48 14.67 22.85
N LYS A 96 -3.67 13.67 23.19
CA LYS A 96 -3.15 13.48 24.56
C LYS A 96 -1.66 13.77 24.66
N ASN A 97 -0.83 13.10 23.85
CA ASN A 97 0.62 13.27 23.86
C ASN A 97 1.18 13.93 22.60
N ILE A 98 0.41 13.93 21.49
CA ILE A 98 0.75 14.63 20.24
C ILE A 98 -0.49 15.37 19.75
N GLN A 99 -0.35 16.64 19.39
CA GLN A 99 -1.47 17.44 18.90
C GLN A 99 -1.88 16.99 17.49
N GLY A 100 -3.17 16.74 17.25
CA GLY A 100 -3.64 16.28 15.94
C GLY A 100 -3.32 17.22 14.77
N ARG A 101 -3.13 18.53 15.02
CA ARG A 101 -2.68 19.51 14.00
C ARG A 101 -1.22 19.36 13.59
N ARG A 102 -0.41 18.64 14.39
CA ARG A 102 1.00 18.33 14.12
C ARG A 102 1.19 16.91 13.56
N VAL A 103 0.09 16.20 13.32
CA VAL A 103 0.08 14.89 12.66
C VAL A 103 -0.45 15.08 11.25
N GLY A 104 0.34 14.73 10.24
CA GLY A 104 -0.09 14.67 8.85
C GLY A 104 -0.72 13.33 8.48
N LEU A 105 -1.46 13.29 7.37
CA LEU A 105 -2.03 12.06 6.80
C LEU A 105 -1.81 12.02 5.29
N PHE A 106 -0.99 11.10 4.83
CA PHE A 106 -0.68 10.92 3.42
C PHE A 106 -1.05 9.50 3.02
N GLY A 107 -2.24 9.33 2.47
CA GLY A 107 -2.81 8.02 2.16
C GLY A 107 -2.92 7.79 0.66
N SER A 108 -2.70 6.57 0.20
CA SER A 108 -3.02 6.13 -1.15
C SER A 108 -4.20 5.17 -1.17
N THR A 109 -4.98 5.23 -2.24
CA THR A 109 -6.07 4.29 -2.50
C THR A 109 -5.95 3.70 -3.90
N GLY A 110 -6.42 2.48 -4.03
CA GLY A 110 -6.48 1.76 -5.30
C GLY A 110 -7.47 2.31 -6.31
N LEU A 111 -7.48 1.69 -7.50
CA LEU A 111 -8.56 1.88 -8.46
C LEU A 111 -9.90 1.59 -7.78
N MET A 112 -10.86 2.47 -7.98
CA MET A 112 -12.16 2.29 -7.35
C MET A 112 -12.94 1.15 -7.99
N CYS A 113 -13.48 0.26 -7.17
CA CYS A 113 -14.44 -0.75 -7.62
C CYS A 113 -15.79 -0.44 -7.01
N LEU A 114 -16.85 -0.49 -7.81
CA LEU A 114 -18.21 -0.35 -7.31
C LEU A 114 -18.60 -1.65 -6.58
N PRO A 115 -18.93 -1.60 -5.27
CA PRO A 115 -19.36 -2.79 -4.55
C PRO A 115 -20.65 -3.32 -5.18
N LEU A 116 -20.66 -4.61 -5.51
CA LEU A 116 -21.79 -5.23 -6.22
C LEU A 116 -23.09 -5.12 -5.42
N GLU A 117 -22.99 -5.23 -4.10
CA GLU A 117 -24.11 -5.08 -3.17
C GLU A 117 -24.75 -3.69 -3.18
N GLU A 118 -23.98 -2.65 -3.50
CA GLU A 118 -24.49 -1.28 -3.58
C GLU A 118 -25.04 -0.96 -4.98
N ILE A 119 -24.44 -1.50 -6.05
CA ILE A 119 -24.84 -1.20 -7.44
C ILE A 119 -25.94 -2.13 -7.97
N SER A 120 -26.02 -3.39 -7.49
CA SER A 120 -26.99 -4.38 -8.00
C SER A 120 -28.45 -3.94 -7.86
N PRO A 121 -28.90 -3.33 -6.75
CA PRO A 121 -30.27 -2.82 -6.65
C PRO A 121 -30.57 -1.73 -7.68
N VAL A 122 -29.62 -0.83 -7.91
CA VAL A 122 -29.73 0.25 -8.90
C VAL A 122 -29.86 -0.34 -10.30
N LEU A 123 -29.00 -1.30 -10.67
CA LEU A 123 -29.03 -1.95 -11.97
C LEU A 123 -30.35 -2.71 -12.20
N ARG A 124 -30.80 -3.50 -11.23
CA ARG A 124 -32.06 -4.27 -11.34
C ARG A 124 -33.28 -3.38 -11.53
N ALA A 125 -33.37 -2.28 -10.79
CA ALA A 125 -34.45 -1.29 -10.95
C ALA A 125 -34.38 -0.54 -12.29
N SER A 126 -33.25 -0.63 -13.00
CA SER A 126 -33.02 0.08 -14.26
C SER A 126 -33.25 -0.79 -15.51
N LEU A 127 -33.72 -2.05 -15.36
CA LEU A 127 -33.94 -2.96 -16.48
C LEU A 127 -35.36 -2.82 -17.06
N ASP A 128 -35.47 -2.91 -18.39
CA ASP A 128 -36.74 -3.08 -19.09
C ASP A 128 -37.28 -4.51 -18.96
N SER A 129 -38.45 -4.78 -19.55
CA SER A 129 -39.07 -6.12 -19.53
C SER A 129 -38.25 -7.20 -20.23
N ASN A 130 -37.27 -6.82 -21.06
CA ASN A 130 -36.37 -7.71 -21.78
C ASN A 130 -35.02 -7.87 -21.07
N GLY A 131 -34.85 -7.28 -19.87
CA GLY A 131 -33.59 -7.32 -19.12
C GLY A 131 -32.51 -6.39 -19.66
N LYS A 132 -32.83 -5.43 -20.54
CA LYS A 132 -31.89 -4.42 -21.04
C LYS A 132 -31.91 -3.19 -20.15
N LEU A 133 -30.75 -2.56 -19.98
CA LEU A 133 -30.66 -1.30 -19.25
C LEU A 133 -31.44 -0.20 -19.98
N ASP A 134 -32.43 0.39 -19.31
CA ASP A 134 -33.21 1.53 -19.78
C ASP A 134 -32.74 2.81 -19.06
N PRO A 135 -32.13 3.78 -19.78
CA PRO A 135 -31.70 5.05 -19.20
C PRO A 135 -32.82 5.84 -18.49
N LYS A 136 -34.07 5.73 -18.94
CA LYS A 136 -35.21 6.41 -18.30
C LYS A 136 -35.52 5.80 -16.94
N LYS A 137 -35.48 4.47 -16.84
CA LYS A 137 -35.65 3.76 -15.56
C LYS A 137 -34.48 4.03 -14.64
N LEU A 138 -33.25 4.05 -15.15
CA LEU A 138 -32.07 4.43 -14.38
C LEU A 138 -32.24 5.82 -13.73
N GLY A 139 -32.69 6.81 -14.51
CA GLY A 139 -32.92 8.17 -14.01
C GLY A 139 -34.10 8.32 -13.03
N ASN A 140 -34.95 7.30 -12.85
CA ASN A 140 -36.13 7.37 -12.00
C ASN A 140 -36.14 6.25 -10.94
N GLU A 141 -36.38 5.01 -11.35
CA GLU A 141 -36.43 3.83 -10.47
C GLU A 141 -35.03 3.49 -9.92
N GLY A 142 -34.01 3.48 -10.77
CA GLY A 142 -32.62 3.25 -10.36
C GLY A 142 -32.12 4.29 -9.37
N LEU A 143 -32.38 5.57 -9.63
CA LEU A 143 -32.02 6.65 -8.73
C LEU A 143 -32.73 6.53 -7.36
N LYS A 144 -34.01 6.14 -7.32
CA LYS A 144 -34.74 5.86 -6.07
C LYS A 144 -34.21 4.63 -5.32
N ALA A 145 -33.68 3.64 -6.04
CA ALA A 145 -33.06 2.46 -5.45
C ALA A 145 -31.63 2.72 -4.90
N THR A 146 -31.03 3.86 -5.27
CA THR A 146 -29.72 4.26 -4.75
C THR A 146 -29.81 4.59 -3.26
N ARG A 147 -28.93 3.98 -2.45
CA ARG A 147 -28.81 4.34 -1.05
C ARG A 147 -28.09 5.69 -0.90
N PRO A 148 -28.57 6.62 -0.04
CA PRO A 148 -27.89 7.90 0.16
C PRO A 148 -26.43 7.80 0.61
N VAL A 149 -26.04 6.67 1.21
CA VAL A 149 -24.68 6.42 1.69
C VAL A 149 -23.72 5.94 0.60
N LEU A 150 -24.19 5.75 -0.64
CA LEU A 150 -23.38 5.22 -1.73
C LEU A 150 -22.09 6.02 -1.91
N SER A 151 -22.16 7.36 -1.91
CA SER A 151 -21.00 8.24 -2.08
C SER A 151 -19.89 7.97 -1.06
N PHE A 152 -20.23 7.67 0.20
CA PHE A 152 -19.25 7.32 1.23
C PHE A 152 -18.53 5.99 0.97
N LYS A 153 -19.12 5.12 0.15
CA LYS A 153 -18.59 3.79 -0.18
C LYS A 153 -17.90 3.70 -1.53
N ILE A 154 -18.08 4.70 -2.40
CA ILE A 154 -17.58 4.71 -3.78
C ILE A 154 -16.79 5.96 -4.11
N LEU A 155 -16.34 6.75 -3.14
CA LEU A 155 -15.45 7.88 -3.40
C LEU A 155 -14.04 7.49 -2.93
N SER A 156 -13.05 7.64 -3.80
CA SER A 156 -11.69 7.14 -3.56
C SER A 156 -11.01 7.82 -2.37
N ASN A 157 -11.42 9.03 -2.02
CA ASN A 157 -10.89 9.73 -0.84
C ASN A 157 -11.42 9.17 0.50
N MET A 158 -12.52 8.42 0.49
CA MET A 158 -13.23 8.06 1.72
C MET A 158 -12.42 7.21 2.70
N PRO A 159 -11.63 6.19 2.30
CA PRO A 159 -10.79 5.44 3.22
C PRO A 159 -9.88 6.34 4.06
N VAL A 160 -9.21 7.31 3.42
CA VAL A 160 -8.30 8.25 4.10
C VAL A 160 -9.07 9.29 4.92
N CYS A 161 -10.25 9.73 4.46
CA CYS A 161 -11.12 10.60 5.25
C CYS A 161 -11.57 9.95 6.57
N PHE A 162 -11.97 8.68 6.54
CA PHE A 162 -12.34 7.96 7.76
C PHE A 162 -11.17 7.83 8.73
N VAL A 163 -9.95 7.56 8.23
CA VAL A 163 -8.74 7.57 9.07
C VAL A 163 -8.54 8.93 9.75
N SER A 164 -8.62 10.03 9.01
CA SER A 164 -8.49 11.38 9.59
C SER A 164 -9.53 11.66 10.68
N ILE A 165 -10.79 11.28 10.45
CA ILE A 165 -11.89 11.50 11.40
C ILE A 165 -11.72 10.66 12.66
N LEU A 166 -11.49 9.35 12.51
CA LEU A 166 -11.41 8.41 13.63
C LEU A 166 -10.18 8.66 14.50
N GLU A 167 -9.05 9.00 13.88
CA GLU A 167 -7.77 9.21 14.56
C GLU A 167 -7.52 10.69 14.90
N LYS A 168 -8.48 11.58 14.62
CA LYS A 168 -8.41 13.02 14.95
C LYS A 168 -7.20 13.74 14.34
N ILE A 169 -6.76 13.29 13.17
CA ILE A 169 -5.63 13.87 12.44
C ILE A 169 -6.11 15.13 11.71
N ARG A 170 -5.48 16.28 11.99
CA ARG A 170 -5.89 17.62 11.51
C ARG A 170 -4.73 18.44 10.93
N GLY A 171 -3.55 17.84 10.77
CA GLY A 171 -2.44 18.45 10.05
C GLY A 171 -2.58 18.30 8.53
N PRO A 172 -1.47 18.47 7.78
CA PRO A 172 -1.46 18.32 6.32
C PRO A 172 -2.04 16.98 5.88
N ASN A 173 -2.88 17.00 4.85
CA ASN A 173 -3.57 15.81 4.37
C ASN A 173 -3.55 15.77 2.84
N ALA A 174 -3.13 14.65 2.26
CA ALA A 174 -3.17 14.41 0.83
C ALA A 174 -3.52 12.95 0.52
N ILE A 175 -4.22 12.77 -0.61
CA ILE A 175 -4.72 11.47 -1.06
C ILE A 175 -4.18 11.20 -2.46
N PHE A 176 -3.51 10.06 -2.61
CA PHE A 176 -2.83 9.64 -3.83
C PHE A 176 -3.55 8.45 -4.48
N ASN A 177 -3.66 8.46 -5.81
CA ASN A 177 -4.39 7.42 -6.54
C ASN A 177 -4.01 7.44 -8.03
N PRO A 178 -3.99 6.29 -8.74
CA PRO A 178 -4.01 4.90 -8.26
C PRO A 178 -2.61 4.27 -8.29
N TRP A 179 -2.49 3.01 -7.86
CA TRP A 179 -1.30 2.15 -7.99
C TRP A 179 -0.20 2.33 -6.93
N GLU A 180 0.76 1.41 -6.96
CA GLU A 180 1.86 1.24 -6.01
C GLU A 180 2.73 2.49 -5.90
N GLY A 181 3.05 3.10 -7.04
CA GLY A 181 3.89 4.31 -7.07
C GLY A 181 3.25 5.50 -6.36
N GLN A 182 1.91 5.57 -6.29
CA GLN A 182 1.19 6.60 -5.56
C GLN A 182 1.26 6.37 -4.04
N GLY A 183 1.31 5.11 -3.59
CA GLY A 183 1.65 4.79 -2.19
C GLY A 183 3.05 5.22 -1.82
N ALA A 184 4.02 5.05 -2.73
CA ALA A 184 5.37 5.54 -2.50
C ALA A 184 5.44 7.08 -2.44
N LEU A 185 4.71 7.79 -3.31
CA LEU A 185 4.61 9.25 -3.23
C LEU A 185 3.95 9.72 -1.94
N ALA A 186 2.93 9.02 -1.44
CA ALA A 186 2.32 9.33 -0.16
C ALA A 186 3.35 9.30 0.99
N ILE A 187 4.20 8.27 1.02
CA ILE A 187 5.30 8.16 1.99
C ILE A 187 6.32 9.29 1.78
N ILE A 188 6.70 9.61 0.55
CA ILE A 188 7.64 10.69 0.24
C ILE A 188 7.10 12.06 0.71
N GLU A 189 5.83 12.35 0.48
CA GLU A 189 5.22 13.61 0.94
C GLU A 189 5.12 13.66 2.47
N ALA A 190 4.87 12.54 3.13
CA ALA A 190 4.95 12.47 4.59
C ALA A 190 6.37 12.75 5.11
N VAL A 191 7.39 12.17 4.48
CA VAL A 191 8.80 12.44 4.79
C VAL A 191 9.13 13.92 4.56
N ARG A 192 8.64 14.52 3.47
CA ARG A 192 8.81 15.95 3.17
C ARG A 192 8.19 16.82 4.26
N ALA A 193 6.91 16.61 4.57
CA ALA A 193 6.19 17.38 5.58
C ALA A 193 6.87 17.35 6.95
N ILE A 194 7.45 16.21 7.35
CA ILE A 194 8.23 16.12 8.59
C ILE A 194 9.59 16.82 8.44
N SER A 195 10.31 16.56 7.35
CA SER A 195 11.66 17.11 7.13
C SER A 195 11.69 18.65 7.08
N THR A 196 10.61 19.26 6.60
CA THR A 196 10.42 20.72 6.49
C THR A 196 9.77 21.33 7.73
N GLY A 197 9.38 20.54 8.73
CA GLY A 197 8.75 20.99 9.97
C GLY A 197 7.25 21.33 9.86
N GLU A 198 6.62 21.05 8.71
CA GLU A 198 5.18 21.22 8.50
C GLU A 198 4.36 20.33 9.45
N ALA A 199 4.86 19.13 9.74
CA ALA A 199 4.31 18.20 10.73
C ALA A 199 5.43 17.62 11.62
N ASP A 200 5.10 17.21 12.85
CA ASP A 200 6.05 16.50 13.73
C ASP A 200 5.98 14.99 13.53
N CYS A 201 4.81 14.51 13.11
CA CYS A 201 4.51 13.13 12.81
C CYS A 201 3.62 13.05 11.56
N ALA A 202 3.58 11.90 10.91
CA ALA A 202 2.67 11.65 9.82
C ALA A 202 2.28 10.17 9.77
N LEU A 203 1.01 9.91 9.48
CA LEU A 203 0.58 8.59 9.07
C LEU A 203 0.67 8.50 7.55
N ALA A 204 1.41 7.51 7.04
CA ALA A 204 1.65 7.35 5.61
C ALA A 204 1.45 5.92 5.15
N GLY A 205 0.70 5.70 4.08
CA GLY A 205 0.43 4.34 3.60
C GLY A 205 -0.73 4.28 2.63
N GLY A 206 -1.43 3.15 2.60
CA GLY A 206 -2.57 2.99 1.72
C GLY A 206 -3.39 1.73 1.94
N CYS A 207 -4.43 1.59 1.11
CA CYS A 207 -5.32 0.44 1.10
C CYS A 207 -5.77 0.07 -0.32
N ASP A 208 -6.07 -1.21 -0.52
CA ASP A 208 -6.72 -1.68 -1.75
C ASP A 208 -7.54 -2.97 -1.50
N GLN A 209 -8.51 -3.24 -2.36
CA GLN A 209 -9.40 -4.40 -2.33
C GLN A 209 -9.66 -4.89 -3.76
N LYS A 210 -8.76 -5.73 -4.29
CA LYS A 210 -8.85 -6.27 -5.66
C LYS A 210 -9.08 -7.76 -5.74
N ALA A 211 -9.22 -8.43 -4.60
CA ALA A 211 -9.51 -9.86 -4.52
C ALA A 211 -11.02 -10.20 -4.66
N ASN A 212 -11.72 -9.50 -5.56
CA ASN A 212 -13.14 -9.69 -5.89
C ASN A 212 -13.36 -9.66 -7.42
N SER A 213 -14.53 -10.10 -7.91
CA SER A 213 -14.82 -10.23 -9.34
C SER A 213 -14.78 -8.91 -10.11
N MET A 214 -15.27 -7.81 -9.52
CA MET A 214 -15.19 -6.47 -10.13
C MET A 214 -13.75 -5.95 -10.17
N GLY A 215 -12.96 -6.26 -9.14
CA GLY A 215 -11.52 -6.02 -9.11
C GLY A 215 -10.81 -6.75 -10.25
N PHE A 216 -11.08 -8.04 -10.43
CA PHE A 216 -10.50 -8.83 -11.52
C PHE A 216 -10.88 -8.29 -12.90
N LEU A 217 -12.15 -7.92 -13.10
CA LEU A 217 -12.59 -7.30 -14.35
C LEU A 217 -11.85 -5.99 -14.63
N SER A 218 -11.75 -5.12 -13.63
CA SER A 218 -11.04 -3.85 -13.76
C SER A 218 -9.56 -4.06 -14.07
N LEU A 219 -8.88 -4.97 -13.37
CA LEU A 219 -7.47 -5.27 -13.58
C LEU A 219 -7.21 -5.89 -14.95
N GLN A 220 -8.06 -6.79 -15.43
CA GLN A 220 -7.95 -7.35 -16.78
C GLN A 220 -8.11 -6.27 -17.86
N GLN A 221 -9.06 -5.34 -17.68
CA GLN A 221 -9.24 -4.21 -18.62
C GLN A 221 -8.03 -3.25 -18.64
N HIS A 222 -7.29 -3.16 -17.54
CA HIS A 222 -6.05 -2.37 -17.46
C HIS A 222 -4.79 -3.15 -17.90
N GLY A 223 -4.94 -4.39 -18.39
CA GLY A 223 -3.81 -5.22 -18.86
C GLY A 223 -2.94 -5.80 -17.74
N VAL A 224 -3.36 -5.71 -16.48
CA VAL A 224 -2.58 -6.23 -15.32
C VAL A 224 -2.34 -7.74 -15.45
N PHE A 225 -3.30 -8.47 -16.00
CA PHE A 225 -3.20 -9.92 -16.19
C PHE A 225 -2.57 -10.33 -17.54
N ASP A 226 -2.01 -9.41 -18.32
CA ASP A 226 -1.32 -9.76 -19.57
C ASP A 226 -0.07 -10.62 -19.32
N SER A 227 0.58 -10.45 -18.16
CA SER A 227 1.66 -11.36 -17.72
C SER A 227 1.18 -12.81 -17.60
N TRP A 228 0.02 -13.05 -16.98
CA TRP A 228 -0.59 -14.38 -16.90
C TRP A 228 -0.94 -14.94 -18.27
N LYS A 229 -1.40 -14.09 -19.20
CA LYS A 229 -1.69 -14.50 -20.58
C LYS A 229 -0.42 -14.91 -21.33
N ASN A 230 0.66 -14.17 -21.16
CA ASN A 230 1.89 -14.33 -21.96
C ASN A 230 2.86 -15.36 -21.37
N GLU A 231 2.91 -15.48 -20.04
CA GLU A 231 3.91 -16.29 -19.32
C GLU A 231 3.28 -17.40 -18.45
N GLY A 232 1.95 -17.44 -18.30
CA GLY A 232 1.27 -18.38 -17.40
C GLY A 232 1.42 -18.06 -15.91
N THR A 233 2.10 -16.96 -15.58
CA THR A 233 2.34 -16.45 -14.23
C THR A 233 2.37 -14.92 -14.24
N GLY A 234 2.17 -14.27 -13.09
CA GLY A 234 2.15 -12.82 -13.02
C GLY A 234 1.58 -12.28 -11.71
N THR A 235 1.12 -11.03 -11.74
CA THR A 235 0.54 -10.34 -10.58
C THR A 235 -0.69 -11.06 -10.07
N ALA A 236 -0.64 -11.59 -8.84
CA ALA A 236 -1.84 -12.09 -8.15
C ALA A 236 -2.44 -10.93 -7.34
N PRO A 237 -3.67 -10.46 -7.63
CA PRO A 237 -4.26 -9.34 -6.91
C PRO A 237 -4.53 -9.68 -5.45
N SER A 238 -4.37 -8.69 -4.59
CA SER A 238 -4.59 -8.82 -3.16
C SER A 238 -5.59 -7.78 -2.64
N GLU A 239 -5.84 -7.85 -1.34
CA GLU A 239 -6.60 -6.86 -0.59
C GLU A 239 -5.96 -6.64 0.78
N GLY A 240 -6.10 -5.44 1.33
CA GLY A 240 -5.54 -5.07 2.62
C GLY A 240 -5.15 -3.60 2.72
N ALA A 241 -4.49 -3.25 3.82
CA ALA A 241 -3.93 -1.92 4.05
C ALA A 241 -2.64 -2.01 4.86
N VAL A 242 -1.74 -1.07 4.62
CA VAL A 242 -0.52 -0.90 5.42
C VAL A 242 -0.29 0.59 5.62
N PHE A 243 -0.08 0.99 6.87
CA PHE A 243 0.29 2.34 7.26
C PHE A 243 1.53 2.32 8.15
N LEU A 244 2.39 3.31 7.92
CA LEU A 244 3.57 3.61 8.72
C LEU A 244 3.27 4.87 9.53
N PHE A 245 3.56 4.82 10.82
CA PHE A 245 3.62 6.02 11.65
C PHE A 245 5.04 6.56 11.59
N LEU A 246 5.19 7.72 10.95
CA LEU A 246 6.44 8.43 10.78
C LEU A 246 6.55 9.53 11.83
N GLU A 247 7.74 9.70 12.40
CA GLU A 247 8.00 10.65 13.48
C GLU A 247 9.34 11.34 13.27
N SER A 248 9.41 12.65 13.50
CA SER A 248 10.70 13.37 13.51
C SER A 248 11.60 12.82 14.62
N SER A 249 12.91 12.86 14.41
CA SER A 249 13.89 12.45 15.42
C SER A 249 13.70 13.22 16.73
N SER A 250 13.36 14.51 16.67
CA SER A 250 13.05 15.33 17.84
C SER A 250 11.83 14.81 18.62
N SER A 251 10.74 14.44 17.93
CA SER A 251 9.53 13.91 18.57
C SER A 251 9.75 12.53 19.17
N ALA A 252 10.39 11.63 18.42
CA ALA A 252 10.71 10.28 18.87
C ALA A 252 11.62 10.30 20.12
N ASN A 253 12.61 11.20 20.15
CA ASN A 253 13.50 11.39 21.29
C ASN A 253 12.77 11.94 22.52
N ARG A 254 11.87 12.93 22.35
CA ARG A 254 11.06 13.47 23.46
C ARG A 254 10.20 12.39 24.10
N ARG A 255 9.64 11.50 23.29
CA ARG A 255 8.81 10.37 23.75
C ARG A 255 9.61 9.12 24.13
N LYS A 256 10.92 9.10 23.91
CA LYS A 256 11.83 7.98 24.19
C LYS A 256 11.42 6.67 23.52
N VAL A 257 10.92 6.73 22.30
CA VAL A 257 10.53 5.54 21.52
C VAL A 257 11.72 5.03 20.70
N LYS A 258 11.90 3.72 20.67
CA LYS A 258 12.88 3.07 19.78
C LYS A 258 12.24 2.87 18.40
N PRO A 259 12.68 3.58 17.36
CA PRO A 259 12.17 3.39 16.01
C PRO A 259 12.56 2.04 15.40
N TYR A 260 11.85 1.65 14.34
CA TYR A 260 12.20 0.51 13.50
C TYR A 260 13.38 0.81 12.58
N ALA A 261 13.32 1.94 11.89
CA ALA A 261 14.37 2.39 10.98
C ALA A 261 14.25 3.89 10.73
N THR A 262 15.33 4.47 10.19
CA THR A 262 15.36 5.84 9.68
C THR A 262 15.20 5.79 8.16
N ILE A 263 14.29 6.59 7.60
CA ILE A 263 14.22 6.80 6.15
C ILE A 263 15.30 7.82 5.78
N LYS A 264 16.50 7.34 5.41
CA LYS A 264 17.66 8.22 5.14
C LYS A 264 17.77 8.65 3.68
N GLY A 265 17.13 7.94 2.76
CA GLY A 265 17.12 8.33 1.37
C GLY A 265 15.91 7.78 0.64
N TRP A 266 15.45 8.53 -0.36
CA TRP A 266 14.33 8.18 -1.19
C TRP A 266 14.41 8.91 -2.52
N LYS A 267 13.88 8.30 -3.58
CA LYS A 267 13.71 8.95 -4.88
C LYS A 267 12.53 8.33 -5.59
N ALA A 268 11.69 9.17 -6.20
CA ALA A 268 10.69 8.74 -7.16
C ALA A 268 11.13 9.09 -8.59
N GLY A 269 10.66 8.30 -9.55
CA GLY A 269 10.89 8.47 -10.97
C GLY A 269 9.71 7.93 -11.79
N THR A 270 9.73 8.23 -13.08
CA THR A 270 8.65 7.86 -14.01
C THR A 270 9.17 6.89 -15.06
N ILE A 271 8.48 5.76 -15.20
CA ILE A 271 8.67 4.74 -16.24
C ILE A 271 7.43 4.73 -17.13
N LYS A 272 7.60 4.83 -18.46
CA LYS A 272 6.50 4.80 -19.42
C LYS A 272 6.40 3.43 -20.11
N ARG A 273 5.69 2.50 -19.47
CA ARG A 273 5.73 1.06 -19.79
C ARG A 273 5.29 0.65 -21.20
N ASN A 274 4.33 1.34 -21.79
CA ASN A 274 3.78 0.94 -23.09
C ASN A 274 4.64 1.39 -24.29
N LEU A 275 5.77 2.06 -24.06
CA LEU A 275 6.57 2.69 -25.12
C LEU A 275 8.10 2.51 -24.95
N HIS A 276 8.56 1.71 -23.99
CA HIS A 276 9.97 1.61 -23.65
C HIS A 276 10.56 0.21 -23.77
N SER A 277 11.88 0.18 -23.99
CA SER A 277 12.69 -1.01 -23.91
C SER A 277 13.04 -1.35 -22.45
N VAL A 278 13.35 -2.61 -22.18
CA VAL A 278 13.90 -3.10 -20.89
C VAL A 278 15.09 -2.23 -20.41
N GLU A 279 15.88 -1.72 -21.35
CA GLU A 279 17.04 -0.86 -21.07
C GLU A 279 16.66 0.51 -20.49
N ASP A 280 15.52 1.09 -20.88
CA ASP A 280 15.07 2.37 -20.31
C ASP A 280 14.58 2.19 -18.87
N GLU A 281 13.87 1.09 -18.59
CA GLU A 281 13.46 0.76 -17.22
C GLU A 281 14.68 0.55 -16.31
N LYS A 282 15.71 -0.16 -16.79
CA LYS A 282 16.98 -0.33 -16.09
C LYS A 282 17.61 1.00 -15.71
N LYS A 283 17.72 1.94 -16.66
CA LYS A 283 18.29 3.28 -16.43
C LYS A 283 17.52 4.05 -15.37
N VAL A 284 16.19 3.94 -15.35
CA VAL A 284 15.38 4.56 -14.30
C VAL A 284 15.70 3.94 -12.94
N LEU A 285 15.71 2.62 -12.82
CA LEU A 285 16.05 1.94 -11.56
C LEU A 285 17.45 2.31 -11.06
N GLU A 286 18.45 2.34 -11.95
CA GLU A 286 19.81 2.80 -11.60
C GLU A 286 19.84 4.26 -11.13
N PHE A 287 19.06 5.14 -11.75
CA PHE A 287 18.94 6.54 -11.33
C PHE A 287 18.32 6.66 -9.94
N LEU A 288 17.28 5.87 -9.63
CA LEU A 288 16.65 5.85 -8.31
C LEU A 288 17.65 5.39 -7.24
N LEU A 289 18.38 4.31 -7.50
CA LEU A 289 19.41 3.78 -6.61
C LEU A 289 20.51 4.82 -6.34
N LYS A 290 21.09 5.40 -7.40
CA LYS A 290 22.14 6.44 -7.28
C LYS A 290 21.68 7.67 -6.51
N SER A 291 20.38 7.97 -6.52
CA SER A 291 19.81 9.15 -5.86
C SER A 291 19.33 8.91 -4.44
N SER A 292 18.95 7.66 -4.10
CA SER A 292 18.35 7.31 -2.81
C SER A 292 19.33 6.62 -1.87
N VAL A 293 20.37 5.97 -2.38
CA VAL A 293 21.30 5.18 -1.59
C VAL A 293 22.61 5.96 -1.37
N PRO A 294 23.05 6.17 -0.11
CA PRO A 294 24.35 6.79 0.16
C PRO A 294 25.51 6.03 -0.48
N ARG A 295 26.51 6.76 -0.98
CA ARG A 295 27.72 6.14 -1.56
C ARG A 295 28.44 5.30 -0.52
N GLY A 296 28.78 4.06 -0.88
CA GLY A 296 29.47 3.13 0.02
C GLY A 296 28.57 2.51 1.10
N ALA A 297 27.25 2.69 1.05
CA ALA A 297 26.33 2.05 1.98
C ALA A 297 26.47 0.52 1.93
N SER A 298 26.58 -0.10 3.11
CA SER A 298 26.48 -1.54 3.27
C SER A 298 25.02 -1.88 3.60
N ILE A 299 24.44 -2.79 2.84
CA ILE A 299 23.06 -3.25 3.02
C ILE A 299 23.07 -4.74 3.39
N GLY A 300 22.09 -5.14 4.20
CA GLY A 300 21.81 -6.55 4.48
C GLY A 300 20.62 -7.06 3.67
N HIS A 301 19.72 -6.17 3.24
CA HIS A 301 18.42 -6.58 2.72
C HIS A 301 18.00 -5.80 1.47
N LEU A 302 17.45 -6.52 0.49
CA LEU A 302 16.76 -5.99 -0.67
C LEU A 302 15.28 -6.36 -0.61
N ILE A 303 14.42 -5.37 -0.41
CA ILE A 303 12.97 -5.56 -0.47
C ILE A 303 12.51 -5.16 -1.87
N LEU A 304 12.44 -6.13 -2.75
CA LEU A 304 12.07 -5.94 -4.15
C LEU A 304 10.57 -6.11 -4.32
N SER A 305 10.06 -5.65 -5.46
CA SER A 305 8.62 -5.61 -5.71
C SER A 305 8.08 -6.96 -6.11
N GLY A 306 8.67 -7.55 -7.14
CA GLY A 306 8.39 -8.91 -7.57
C GLY A 306 6.92 -9.21 -7.82
N ASP A 307 6.36 -8.77 -8.96
CA ASP A 307 5.27 -9.48 -9.65
C ASP A 307 4.73 -8.82 -10.94
N ASN A 308 5.57 -8.23 -11.79
CA ASN A 308 5.16 -7.91 -13.18
C ASN A 308 5.85 -8.83 -14.20
N GLY A 309 5.68 -10.14 -14.01
CA GLY A 309 6.21 -11.19 -14.90
C GLY A 309 7.68 -11.54 -14.62
N THR A 310 8.09 -12.69 -15.15
CA THR A 310 9.44 -13.25 -15.00
C THR A 310 10.51 -12.27 -15.50
N MET A 311 10.21 -11.52 -16.55
CA MET A 311 11.14 -10.57 -17.16
C MET A 311 11.45 -9.38 -16.24
N LEU A 312 10.43 -8.69 -15.72
CA LEU A 312 10.65 -7.50 -14.90
C LEU A 312 11.20 -7.83 -13.52
N ASN A 313 10.83 -8.99 -12.96
CA ASN A 313 11.41 -9.46 -11.71
C ASN A 313 12.93 -9.69 -11.87
N LYS A 314 13.35 -10.32 -12.97
CA LYS A 314 14.78 -10.49 -13.29
C LYS A 314 15.48 -9.14 -13.49
N LEU A 315 14.84 -8.22 -14.21
CA LEU A 315 15.40 -6.88 -14.41
C LEU A 315 15.64 -6.14 -13.09
N GLU A 316 14.63 -6.13 -12.21
CA GLU A 316 14.72 -5.52 -10.88
C GLU A 316 15.84 -6.17 -10.07
N GLU A 317 15.88 -7.49 -10.00
CA GLU A 317 16.89 -8.23 -9.24
C GLU A 317 18.32 -8.02 -9.76
N GLU A 318 18.52 -8.13 -11.08
CA GLU A 318 19.83 -7.94 -11.72
C GLU A 318 20.33 -6.50 -11.56
N THR A 319 19.45 -5.50 -11.68
CA THR A 319 19.84 -4.08 -11.53
C THR A 319 20.28 -3.80 -10.09
N PHE A 320 19.53 -4.29 -9.11
CA PHE A 320 19.85 -4.05 -7.69
C PHE A 320 21.10 -4.82 -7.26
N LYS A 321 21.22 -6.11 -7.63
CA LYS A 321 22.43 -6.89 -7.34
C LYS A 321 23.66 -6.32 -8.05
N GLY A 322 23.51 -5.84 -9.29
CA GLY A 322 24.58 -5.17 -10.03
C GLY A 322 25.07 -3.89 -9.35
N PHE A 323 24.16 -3.12 -8.74
CA PHE A 323 24.50 -1.88 -8.02
C PHE A 323 25.28 -2.14 -6.72
N PHE A 324 24.91 -3.15 -5.94
CA PHE A 324 25.57 -3.46 -4.66
C PHE A 324 26.76 -4.43 -4.79
N GLY A 325 26.94 -5.02 -5.97
CA GLY A 325 27.78 -6.18 -6.19
C GLY A 325 27.10 -7.44 -5.69
N SER A 326 27.01 -8.48 -6.51
CA SER A 326 26.40 -9.77 -6.14
C SER A 326 27.12 -10.39 -4.95
N LYS A 327 26.55 -10.25 -3.76
CA LYS A 327 27.05 -10.82 -2.50
C LYS A 327 26.01 -11.77 -1.93
N PRO A 328 26.37 -13.01 -1.55
CA PRO A 328 25.43 -13.99 -0.99
C PRO A 328 24.86 -13.58 0.37
N GLU A 329 25.45 -12.59 1.03
CA GLU A 329 25.04 -12.07 2.34
C GLU A 329 23.83 -11.13 2.28
N ILE A 330 23.46 -10.65 1.08
CA ILE A 330 22.30 -9.76 0.91
C ILE A 330 21.04 -10.61 0.77
N GLU A 331 20.15 -10.54 1.75
CA GLU A 331 18.85 -11.21 1.73
C GLU A 331 17.90 -10.46 0.81
N THR A 332 17.36 -11.14 -0.22
CA THR A 332 16.35 -10.57 -1.11
C THR A 332 14.97 -11.11 -0.76
N VAL A 333 14.02 -10.21 -0.51
CA VAL A 333 12.63 -10.53 -0.18
C VAL A 333 11.70 -9.91 -1.21
N PHE A 334 10.69 -10.66 -1.65
CA PHE A 334 9.64 -10.21 -2.55
C PHE A 334 8.27 -10.32 -1.85
N PRO A 335 7.86 -9.31 -1.06
CA PRO A 335 6.64 -9.43 -0.24
C PRO A 335 5.39 -9.81 -1.03
N LYS A 336 5.29 -9.39 -2.30
CA LYS A 336 4.14 -9.70 -3.16
C LYS A 336 4.04 -11.17 -3.55
N HIS A 337 5.13 -11.95 -3.55
CA HIS A 337 5.07 -13.41 -3.75
C HIS A 337 4.32 -14.12 -2.59
N HIS A 338 4.27 -13.50 -1.42
CA HIS A 338 3.61 -14.04 -0.24
C HIS A 338 2.20 -13.46 -0.06
N LEU A 339 2.05 -12.17 -0.32
CA LEU A 339 0.83 -11.41 -0.04
C LEU A 339 -0.08 -11.22 -1.25
N GLY A 340 0.40 -11.51 -2.46
CA GLY A 340 -0.13 -10.90 -3.68
C GLY A 340 0.16 -9.38 -3.73
N ASN A 341 -0.29 -8.74 -4.80
CA ASN A 341 -0.12 -7.32 -4.99
C ASN A 341 -1.19 -6.52 -4.24
N LEU A 342 -0.76 -5.81 -3.20
CA LEU A 342 -1.58 -4.87 -2.42
C LEU A 342 -1.74 -3.49 -3.08
N PHE A 343 -1.23 -3.32 -4.31
CA PHE A 343 -1.34 -2.13 -5.14
C PHE A 343 -1.03 -0.85 -4.37
N ALA A 344 -2.00 0.02 -4.12
CA ALA A 344 -1.78 1.28 -3.42
C ALA A 344 -1.09 1.12 -2.05
N ALA A 345 -1.30 0.00 -1.35
CA ALA A 345 -0.66 -0.30 -0.07
C ALA A 345 0.70 -1.03 -0.18
N ALA A 346 1.11 -1.45 -1.38
CA ALA A 346 2.30 -2.30 -1.57
C ALA A 346 3.58 -1.60 -1.10
N ALA A 347 3.77 -0.33 -1.45
CA ALA A 347 4.95 0.45 -1.05
C ALA A 347 5.12 0.49 0.48
N ALA A 348 4.03 0.76 1.20
CA ALA A 348 4.05 0.76 2.67
C ALA A 348 4.34 -0.64 3.23
N GLY A 349 3.80 -1.71 2.63
CA GLY A 349 4.13 -3.08 2.98
C GLY A 349 5.61 -3.41 2.80
N GLN A 350 6.23 -2.97 1.71
CA GLN A 350 7.65 -3.20 1.45
C GLN A 350 8.54 -2.44 2.43
N LEU A 351 8.21 -1.18 2.74
CA LEU A 351 8.92 -0.42 3.77
C LEU A 351 8.73 -1.00 5.16
N ALA A 352 7.54 -1.52 5.48
CA ALA A 352 7.28 -2.20 6.75
C ALA A 352 8.21 -3.41 6.91
N VAL A 353 8.29 -4.29 5.90
CA VAL A 353 9.19 -5.45 5.90
C VAL A 353 10.65 -5.00 6.03
N GLY A 354 11.10 -4.04 5.22
CA GLY A 354 12.46 -3.52 5.29
C GLY A 354 12.79 -2.88 6.63
N ALA A 355 11.86 -2.15 7.25
CA ALA A 355 12.08 -1.52 8.55
C ALA A 355 12.20 -2.56 9.67
N MET A 356 11.37 -3.62 9.66
CA MET A 356 11.49 -4.72 10.62
C MET A 356 12.82 -5.48 10.47
N MET A 357 13.21 -5.81 9.24
CA MET A 357 14.48 -6.50 8.98
C MET A 357 15.70 -5.65 9.35
N THR A 358 15.63 -4.34 9.09
CA THR A 358 16.67 -3.38 9.51
C THR A 358 16.83 -3.35 11.03
N ARG A 359 15.70 -3.32 11.76
CA ARG A 359 15.70 -3.30 13.23
C ARG A 359 16.30 -4.57 13.83
N GLU A 360 15.99 -5.72 13.25
CA GLU A 360 16.40 -7.02 13.77
C GLU A 360 17.87 -7.33 13.49
N SER A 361 18.34 -7.10 12.26
CA SER A 361 19.71 -7.44 11.89
C SER A 361 20.73 -6.33 12.17
N GLY A 362 20.27 -5.08 12.31
CA GLY A 362 21.12 -3.90 12.40
C GLY A 362 21.74 -3.44 11.07
N TYR A 363 21.50 -4.17 9.97
CA TYR A 363 21.95 -3.79 8.63
C TYR A 363 20.88 -2.98 7.88
N ALA A 364 21.32 -2.06 7.02
CA ALA A 364 20.41 -1.26 6.21
C ALA A 364 19.62 -2.10 5.20
N SER A 365 18.42 -1.63 4.85
CA SER A 365 17.56 -2.22 3.83
C SER A 365 17.30 -1.24 2.69
N VAL A 366 17.21 -1.75 1.46
CA VAL A 366 16.74 -0.97 0.32
C VAL A 366 15.41 -1.54 -0.13
N ALA A 367 14.37 -0.71 -0.10
CA ALA A 367 13.03 -1.08 -0.54
C ALA A 367 12.71 -0.40 -1.88
N ASN A 368 12.41 -1.20 -2.90
CA ASN A 368 11.99 -0.71 -4.20
C ASN A 368 10.48 -0.84 -4.36
N CYS A 369 9.83 0.18 -4.89
CA CYS A 369 8.38 0.24 -5.12
C CYS A 369 8.12 0.33 -6.62
N LEU A 370 8.19 -0.82 -7.29
CA LEU A 370 7.85 -1.03 -8.68
C LEU A 370 6.49 -1.74 -8.76
N GLY A 371 5.59 -1.24 -9.58
CA GLY A 371 4.22 -1.76 -9.59
C GLY A 371 3.51 -1.50 -10.88
N HIS A 372 2.25 -1.10 -10.86
CA HIS A 372 1.51 -0.64 -12.03
C HIS A 372 1.57 0.90 -12.12
N GLY A 373 1.03 1.46 -13.20
CA GLY A 373 1.13 2.90 -13.48
C GLY A 373 2.50 3.31 -14.02
N SER A 374 2.86 4.59 -13.87
CA SER A 374 4.13 5.12 -14.38
C SER A 374 5.12 5.52 -13.29
N THR A 375 4.68 5.67 -12.04
CA THR A 375 5.55 6.09 -10.93
C THR A 375 6.21 4.89 -10.27
N THR A 376 7.50 5.00 -9.98
CA THR A 376 8.29 4.05 -9.18
C THR A 376 9.13 4.83 -8.18
N ALA A 377 9.53 4.19 -7.08
CA ALA A 377 10.41 4.81 -6.10
C ALA A 377 11.31 3.80 -5.41
N THR A 378 12.46 4.27 -4.93
CA THR A 378 13.37 3.48 -4.09
C THR A 378 13.61 4.22 -2.79
N PHE A 379 13.68 3.47 -1.69
CA PHE A 379 13.91 3.95 -0.33
C PHE A 379 15.11 3.24 0.29
N TYR A 380 15.92 3.98 1.04
CA TYR A 380 17.02 3.49 1.84
C TYR A 380 16.68 3.65 3.33
N LEU A 381 16.62 2.53 4.03
CA LEU A 381 16.29 2.42 5.45
C LEU A 381 17.56 2.10 6.24
N GLU A 382 17.91 2.95 7.19
CA GLU A 382 19.09 2.80 8.04
C GLU A 382 18.69 2.47 9.47
N ASN A 383 19.48 1.62 10.13
CA ASN A 383 19.27 1.29 11.54
C ASN A 383 19.44 2.53 12.44
N CYS A 384 18.68 2.59 13.53
CA CYS A 384 18.55 3.78 14.37
C CYS A 384 19.52 3.83 15.55
#